data_AF-A0A4P0Y564-F1
#
_entry.id   AF-A0A4P0Y564-F1
#
_cell.length_a   1.000
_cell.length_b   1.000
_cell.length_c   1.000
_cell.angle_alpha   90.00
_cell.angle_beta   90.00
_cell.angle_gamma   90.00
#
_symmetry.space_group_name_H-M   'P 1'
#
loop_
_entity.id
_entity.type
_entity.pdbx_description
1 polymer ?
#
loop_
_entity_poly.entity_id
_entity_poly.type
_entity_poly.pdbx_seq_one_letter_code
_entity_poly.pdbx_strand_id
1 'polypeptide(L)'
;MSVASSVAVGYVTLLSLDEQLRVTQQTLTSREDAWRLAKRQFETGYTSRLELMQADSELRSTRAQIPPLQHQIAQQGKCAQRAARR
;
A
#
# COMPACT_ATOMS: atom_id res chain seq x y z
N MET A 1 -26.75 8.17 -20.18
CA MET A 1 -26.56 7.80 -18.76
C MET A 1 -25.86 8.95 -18.06
N SER A 2 -26.47 9.44 -16.98
CA SER A 2 -26.29 10.77 -16.42
C SER A 2 -25.02 10.89 -15.57
N VAL A 3 -24.51 12.12 -15.44
CA VAL A 3 -23.36 12.53 -14.62
C VAL A 3 -23.36 11.91 -13.21
N ALA A 4 -24.55 11.69 -12.62
CA ALA A 4 -24.72 11.03 -11.33
C ALA A 4 -24.13 9.60 -11.27
N SER A 5 -24.26 8.82 -12.34
CA SER A 5 -23.67 7.46 -12.42
C SER A 5 -22.13 7.51 -12.46
N SER A 6 -21.57 8.49 -13.19
CA SER A 6 -20.11 8.67 -13.26
C SER A 6 -19.51 9.14 -11.92
N VAL A 7 -20.25 9.93 -11.14
CA VAL A 7 -19.81 10.35 -9.79
C VAL A 7 -19.88 9.19 -8.81
N ALA A 8 -20.94 8.37 -8.85
CA ALA A 8 -21.07 7.19 -7.99
C ALA A 8 -19.94 6.18 -8.22
N VAL A 9 -19.60 5.89 -9.49
CA VAL A 9 -18.48 4.99 -9.83
C VAL A 9 -17.14 5.56 -9.33
N GLY A 10 -16.87 6.85 -9.56
CA GLY A 10 -15.62 7.48 -9.10
C GLY A 10 -15.43 7.43 -7.59
N TYR A 11 -16.51 7.59 -6.82
CA TYR A 11 -16.46 7.50 -5.36
C TYR A 11 -16.14 6.08 -4.86
N VAL A 12 -16.78 5.06 -5.44
CA VAL A 12 -16.50 3.66 -5.09
C VAL A 12 -15.06 3.26 -5.44
N THR A 13 -14.53 3.73 -6.58
CA THR A 13 -13.12 3.51 -6.95
C THR A 13 -12.17 4.16 -5.94
N LEU A 14 -12.44 5.39 -5.50
CA LEU A 14 -11.62 6.08 -4.51
C LEU A 14 -11.59 5.31 -3.18
N LEU A 15 -12.75 4.90 -2.66
CA LEU A 15 -12.85 4.12 -1.43
C LEU A 15 -12.09 2.78 -1.52
N SER A 16 -12.17 2.11 -2.68
CA SER A 16 -11.44 0.86 -2.91
C SER A 16 -9.92 1.07 -2.90
N LEU A 17 -9.43 2.16 -3.50
CA LEU A 17 -8.01 2.49 -3.50
C LEU A 17 -7.51 2.87 -2.10
N ASP A 18 -8.30 3.61 -1.32
CA ASP A 18 -7.98 3.94 0.06
C ASP A 18 -7.88 2.68 0.94
N GLU A 19 -8.82 1.73 0.77
CA GLU A 19 -8.79 0.47 1.51
C GLU A 19 -7.59 -0.41 1.09
N GLN A 20 -7.26 -0.47 -0.20
CA GLN A 20 -6.04 -1.13 -0.67
C GLN A 20 -4.80 -0.50 -0.04
N LEU A 21 -4.69 0.83 -0.02
CA LEU A 21 -3.59 1.53 0.62
C LEU A 21 -3.50 1.20 2.12
N ARG A 22 -4.64 1.17 2.82
CA ARG A 22 -4.72 0.81 4.24
C ARG A 22 -4.19 -0.60 4.49
N VAL A 23 -4.64 -1.59 3.71
CA VAL A 23 -4.19 -2.98 3.83
C VAL A 23 -2.71 -3.13 3.49
N THR A 24 -2.22 -2.45 2.45
CA THR A 24 -0.79 -2.45 2.10
C THR A 24 0.08 -1.84 3.20
N GLN A 25 -0.38 -0.77 3.86
CA GLN A 25 0.32 -0.18 5.01
C GLN A 25 0.33 -1.12 6.22
N GLN A 26 -0.78 -1.80 6.53
CA GLN A 26 -0.81 -2.82 7.58
C GLN A 26 0.16 -3.98 7.25
N THR A 27 0.19 -4.41 5.99
CA THR A 27 1.13 -5.42 5.52
C THR A 27 2.57 -4.95 5.68
N LEU A 28 2.87 -3.69 5.36
CA LEU A 28 4.19 -3.11 5.56
C LEU A 28 4.62 -3.19 7.02
N THR A 29 3.76 -2.82 7.97
CA THR A 29 4.05 -2.93 9.40
C THR A 29 4.39 -4.36 9.80
N SER A 30 3.62 -5.35 9.35
CA SER A 30 3.90 -6.77 9.60
C SER A 30 5.25 -7.22 9.02
N ARG A 31 5.63 -6.73 7.83
CA ARG A 31 6.94 -7.02 7.22
C ARG A 31 8.08 -6.34 7.98
N GLU A 32 7.87 -5.14 8.50
CA GLU A 32 8.84 -4.44 9.35
C GLU A 32 9.07 -5.20 10.67
N ASP A 33 8.01 -5.73 11.29
CA ASP A 33 8.11 -6.57 12.48
C ASP A 33 8.86 -7.88 12.19
N ALA A 34 8.55 -8.54 11.06
CA ALA A 34 9.23 -9.75 10.63
C ALA A 34 10.73 -9.52 10.38
N TRP A 35 11.08 -8.43 9.68
CA TRP A 35 12.48 -8.05 9.47
C TRP A 35 13.20 -7.76 10.79
N ARG A 36 12.57 -7.03 11.73
CA ARG A 36 13.13 -6.77 13.07
C ARG A 36 13.37 -8.07 13.84
N LEU A 37 12.46 -9.04 13.74
CA LEU A 37 12.63 -10.35 14.35
C LEU A 37 13.79 -11.13 13.71
N ALA A 38 13.84 -11.21 12.38
CA ALA A 38 14.92 -11.88 11.65
C ALA A 38 16.29 -11.27 11.96
N LYS A 39 16.36 -9.93 12.04
CA LYS A 39 17.59 -9.20 12.39
C LYS A 39 18.09 -9.58 13.79
N ARG A 40 17.21 -9.58 14.79
CA ARG A 40 17.57 -9.98 16.16
C ARG A 40 18.06 -11.42 16.21
N GLN A 41 17.35 -12.33 15.56
CA GLN A 41 17.77 -13.74 15.50
C GLN A 41 19.15 -13.87 14.83
N PHE A 42 19.42 -13.12 13.76
CA PHE A 42 20.70 -13.16 13.05
C PHE A 42 21.84 -12.64 13.92
N GLU A 43 21.63 -11.53 14.62
CA GLU A 43 22.61 -10.93 15.56
C GLU A 43 22.93 -11.89 16.72
N THR A 44 21.98 -12.72 17.13
CA THR A 44 22.17 -13.77 18.15
C THR A 44 22.65 -15.11 17.59
N GLY A 45 22.83 -15.24 16.26
CA GLY A 45 23.26 -16.47 15.60
C GLY A 45 22.19 -17.55 15.42
N TYR A 46 20.92 -17.25 15.75
CA TYR A 46 19.78 -18.18 15.64
C TYR A 46 19.22 -18.34 14.22
N THR A 47 19.55 -17.43 13.29
CA THR A 47 19.17 -17.55 11.88
C THR A 47 20.33 -17.19 10.94
N SER A 48 20.20 -17.58 9.68
CA SER A 48 21.16 -17.31 8.62
C SER A 48 21.02 -15.89 8.04
N ARG A 49 22.10 -15.40 7.42
CA ARG A 49 22.08 -14.14 6.66
C ARG A 49 21.07 -14.17 5.51
N LEU A 50 20.82 -15.35 4.93
CA LEU A 50 19.87 -15.52 3.83
C LEU A 50 18.45 -15.16 4.27
N GLU A 51 17.99 -15.65 5.42
CA GLU A 51 16.66 -15.35 5.95
C GLU A 51 16.49 -13.85 6.25
N LEU A 52 17.52 -13.19 6.80
CA LEU A 52 17.52 -11.75 6.99
C LEU A 52 17.36 -11.00 5.65
N MET A 53 18.10 -11.42 4.62
CA MET A 53 18.01 -10.80 3.29
C MET A 53 16.66 -11.05 2.60
N GLN A 54 16.05 -12.22 2.83
CA GLN A 54 14.70 -12.52 2.35
C GLN A 54 13.67 -11.58 2.99
N ALA A 55 13.67 -11.47 4.32
CA ALA A 55 12.76 -10.55 5.04
C ALA A 55 12.95 -9.08 4.60
N ASP A 56 14.19 -8.67 4.39
CA ASP A 56 14.53 -7.32 3.91
C ASP A 56 14.06 -7.08 2.46
N SER A 57 14.15 -8.09 1.59
CA SER A 57 13.61 -8.05 0.23
C SER A 57 12.09 -7.91 0.22
N GLU A 58 11.39 -8.71 1.04
CA GLU A 58 9.94 -8.63 1.17
C GLU A 58 9.48 -7.27 1.70
N LEU A 59 10.17 -6.75 2.72
CA LEU A 59 9.90 -5.42 3.27
C LEU A 59 10.00 -4.33 2.20
N ARG A 60 11.09 -4.34 1.41
CA ARG A 60 11.27 -3.38 0.30
C ARG A 60 10.20 -3.53 -0.77
N SER A 61 9.87 -4.77 -1.14
CA SER A 61 8.84 -5.06 -2.13
C SER A 61 7.47 -4.53 -1.70
N THR A 62 7.07 -4.74 -0.44
CA THR A 62 5.82 -4.19 0.10
C THR A 62 5.84 -2.66 0.16
N ARG A 63 6.96 -2.06 0.59
CA ARG A 63 7.09 -0.59 0.62
C ARG A 63 6.95 0.03 -0.78
N ALA A 64 7.46 -0.63 -1.81
CA ALA A 64 7.37 -0.17 -3.19
C ALA A 64 5.94 -0.15 -3.76
N GLN A 65 4.99 -0.84 -3.13
CA GLN A 65 3.57 -0.87 -3.55
C GLN A 65 2.80 0.38 -3.10
N ILE A 66 3.29 1.14 -2.11
CA ILE A 66 2.57 2.29 -1.54
C ILE A 66 2.53 3.51 -2.50
N PRO A 67 3.65 3.97 -3.09
CA PRO A 67 3.63 5.13 -3.99
C PRO A 67 2.64 5.06 -5.15
N PRO A 68 2.51 3.94 -5.91
CA PRO A 68 1.54 3.89 -7.00
C PRO A 68 0.09 3.99 -6.50
N LEU A 69 -0.25 3.40 -5.35
CA LEU A 69 -1.58 3.53 -4.75
C LEU A 69 -1.87 4.99 -4.37
N GLN A 70 -0.92 5.68 -3.74
CA GLN A 70 -1.06 7.11 -3.41
C GLN A 70 -1.25 7.97 -4.67
N HIS A 71 -0.51 7.69 -5.74
CA HIS A 71 -0.68 8.37 -7.02
C HIS A 71 -2.06 8.13 -7.64
N GLN A 72 -2.57 6.90 -7.58
CA GLN A 72 -3.90 6.56 -8.07
C GLN A 72 -5.00 7.30 -7.29
N ILE A 73 -4.92 7.32 -5.95
CA ILE A 73 -5.84 8.06 -5.09
C ILE A 73 -5.83 9.55 -5.44
N ALA A 74 -4.65 10.15 -5.55
CA ALA A 74 -4.51 11.56 -5.89
C ALA A 74 -5.10 11.89 -7.28
N GLN A 75 -4.95 10.99 -8.26
CA GLN A 75 -5.51 11.17 -9.59
C GLN A 75 -7.03 11.04 -9.60
N GLN A 76 -7.58 10.05 -8.90
CA GLN A 76 -9.03 9.84 -8.83
C GLN A 76 -9.73 10.96 -8.05
N GLY A 77 -9.15 11.43 -6.95
CA GLY A 77 -9.65 12.59 -6.21
C GLY A 77 -9.79 13.83 -7.09
N LYS A 78 -8.79 14.13 -7.93
CA LYS A 78 -8.83 15.25 -8.89
C LYS A 78 -9.96 15.08 -9.92
N CYS A 79 -10.17 13.89 -10.45
CA CYS A 79 -11.24 13.61 -11.43
C CYS A 79 -12.64 13.79 -10.82
N ALA A 80 -12.87 13.26 -9.62
CA ALA A 80 -14.14 13.41 -8.90
C ALA A 80 -14.47 14.89 -8.63
N GLN A 81 -13.47 15.68 -8.22
CA GLN A 81 -13.64 17.12 -7.95
C GLN A 81 -13.97 17.93 -9.21
N ARG A 82 -13.42 17.55 -10.37
CA ARG A 82 -13.73 18.20 -11.66
C ARG A 82 -15.14 17.85 -12.15
N ALA A 83 -15.60 16.61 -11.93
CA ALA A 83 -16.95 16.18 -12.29
C ALA A 83 -18.02 16.89 -11.44
N ALA A 84 -17.75 17.18 -10.16
CA ALA A 84 -18.67 17.90 -9.29
C ALA A 84 -18.80 19.42 -9.58
N ARG A 85 -17.87 19.99 -10.36
CA ARG A 85 -17.86 21.42 -10.74
C ARG A 85 -18.48 21.71 -12.11
N ARG A 86 -18.88 20.68 -12.85
CA ARG A 86 -19.57 20.78 -14.14
C ARG A 86 -21.03 20.42 -13.99
#